data_AF-A0A1Q7DWY4-F1
#
_entry.id   AF-A0A1Q7DWY4-F1
#
_cell.length_a   1.000
_cell.length_b   1.000
_cell.length_c   1.000
_cell.angle_alpha   90.00
_cell.angle_beta   90.00
_cell.angle_gamma   90.00
#
_symmetry.space_group_name_H-M   'P 1'
#
loop_
_entity.id
_entity.type
_entity.pdbx_description
1 polymer ?
#
loop_
_entity_poly.entity_id
_entity_poly.type
_entity_poly.pdbx_seq_one_letter_code
_entity_poly.pdbx_strand_id
1 'polypeptide(L)'
;MDFVLALHSHLPYVLNHGRWPHGSDWLCEAALDSYLPLLEQLQELAAPPHDTRAPVTIGFTPVLANQLASPAFAQELEAFFDQREAVCREAPAALAATGDAALLPLVDYWKARLSRLRKLFQSVDRDIVAAFRRLQDDGHLEIIGSAATHGYLPLLARDESVQLQLTVGRSEHRRLFGRDPVGCWLPECAYRPRAGKRRGIEDHLAAAGFRYFFTDAHLARAGTPLGMYAEIPLGAERFDAERHDASSKPAAAAVRSPYQAYRVTPPRAKRSVATLVRDPRSSMQVWSRHQGYPGDEWYLEFHKIRWPGGLKLWRVTGPDVDLGAKRPYDPAAARGRAGDHARHFAHLLAEIAAAPAAGGAKAAGVVVAPFDTELFGHWWFEGVDFLAAVYRELRYHPRIRAVTASQHLADHPPRVGLRLAEGSWGVNGDHTMWLNDRTAWTWPRLRALEGAFWKAAPAALASPGARPVLAQAARELLLAQASDWQFMISTGAVPDYAERRFKLHCDDAERLVAALTSGSAGGGGVALAAELERRDGLFPNVLDAVAEVLGD
;
A
#
# COMPACT_ATOMS: atom_id res chain seq x y z
N MET A 1 -6.69 17.49 18.14
CA MET A 1 -5.62 16.73 17.46
C MET A 1 -6.25 16.00 16.31
N ASP A 2 -5.60 16.00 15.16
CA ASP A 2 -6.11 15.29 14.00
C ASP A 2 -5.78 13.80 14.08
N PHE A 3 -6.64 12.96 13.54
CA PHE A 3 -6.42 11.53 13.36
C PHE A 3 -6.54 11.21 11.87
N VAL A 4 -5.48 10.58 11.34
CA VAL A 4 -5.42 10.12 9.96
C VAL A 4 -5.29 8.60 9.97
N LEU A 5 -6.35 7.92 9.55
CA LEU A 5 -6.28 6.51 9.17
C LEU A 5 -5.76 6.42 7.73
N ALA A 6 -4.63 5.74 7.54
CA ALA A 6 -4.04 5.51 6.23
C ALA A 6 -4.08 4.02 5.88
N LEU A 7 -4.71 3.66 4.78
CA LEU A 7 -4.82 2.27 4.32
C LEU A 7 -4.02 2.07 3.04
N HIS A 8 -3.20 1.03 2.97
CA HIS A 8 -2.42 0.67 1.79
C HIS A 8 -3.00 -0.56 1.11
N SER A 9 -3.53 -0.41 -0.09
CA SER A 9 -4.08 -1.49 -0.90
C SER A 9 -3.09 -1.85 -2.01
N HIS A 10 -2.55 -3.06 -1.95
CA HIS A 10 -1.58 -3.56 -2.91
C HIS A 10 -1.64 -5.07 -3.02
N LEU A 11 -1.68 -5.56 -4.25
CA LEU A 11 -1.25 -6.91 -4.62
C LEU A 11 -0.31 -6.81 -5.82
N PRO A 12 0.65 -7.74 -5.99
CA PRO A 12 1.43 -7.86 -7.21
C PRO A 12 0.53 -8.15 -8.41
N TYR A 13 1.08 -8.06 -9.63
CA TYR A 13 0.33 -8.46 -10.82
C TYR A 13 0.14 -9.98 -10.83
N VAL A 14 -1.08 -10.45 -10.56
CA VAL A 14 -1.44 -11.87 -10.47
C VAL A 14 -2.48 -12.28 -11.50
N LEU A 15 -3.23 -11.33 -12.05
CA LEU A 15 -4.19 -11.56 -13.11
C LEU A 15 -3.46 -12.15 -14.33
N ASN A 16 -4.02 -13.21 -14.93
CA ASN A 16 -3.43 -14.00 -16.03
C ASN A 16 -2.14 -14.79 -15.67
N HIS A 17 -1.75 -14.89 -14.40
CA HIS A 17 -0.55 -15.61 -13.93
C HIS A 17 -0.89 -16.79 -13.01
N GLY A 18 -1.85 -17.60 -13.45
CA GLY A 18 -2.41 -18.72 -12.69
C GLY A 18 -3.66 -18.34 -11.89
N ARG A 19 -4.35 -19.36 -11.35
CA ARG A 19 -5.60 -19.20 -10.58
C ARG A 19 -5.41 -19.61 -9.13
N TRP A 20 -5.06 -20.88 -8.90
CA TRP A 20 -4.87 -21.48 -7.57
C TRP A 20 -3.59 -22.33 -7.53
N PRO A 21 -2.86 -22.41 -6.40
CA PRO A 21 -3.09 -21.74 -5.10
C PRO A 21 -2.57 -20.29 -5.04
N HIS A 22 -1.92 -19.82 -6.10
CA HIS A 22 -1.37 -18.46 -6.23
C HIS A 22 -1.79 -17.93 -7.60
N GLY A 23 -2.28 -16.69 -7.66
CA GLY A 23 -2.85 -16.14 -8.89
C GLY A 23 -4.09 -15.28 -8.63
N SER A 24 -5.06 -15.34 -9.54
CA SER A 24 -6.31 -14.56 -9.46
C SER A 24 -7.13 -14.81 -8.19
N ASP A 25 -6.98 -15.97 -7.53
CA ASP A 25 -7.67 -16.24 -6.26
C ASP A 25 -7.24 -15.27 -5.16
N TRP A 26 -5.98 -14.85 -5.09
CA TRP A 26 -5.54 -13.84 -4.10
C TRP A 26 -6.26 -12.51 -4.30
N LEU A 27 -6.38 -12.08 -5.56
CA LEU A 27 -7.10 -10.85 -5.90
C LEU A 27 -8.60 -10.97 -5.59
N CYS A 28 -9.21 -12.15 -5.83
CA CYS A 28 -10.60 -12.40 -5.50
C CYS A 28 -10.86 -12.46 -3.99
N GLU A 29 -9.96 -13.09 -3.22
CA GLU A 29 -10.04 -13.13 -1.75
C GLU A 29 -9.89 -11.74 -1.15
N ALA A 30 -8.93 -10.94 -1.60
CA ALA A 30 -8.79 -9.55 -1.16
C ALA A 30 -10.02 -8.71 -1.48
N ALA A 31 -10.60 -8.87 -2.68
CA ALA A 31 -11.82 -8.17 -3.07
C ALA A 31 -13.04 -8.59 -2.22
N LEU A 32 -13.23 -9.89 -2.02
CA LEU A 32 -14.35 -10.45 -1.28
C LEU A 32 -14.27 -10.14 0.22
N ASP A 33 -13.08 -10.29 0.81
CA ASP A 33 -12.91 -10.22 2.25
C ASP A 33 -12.55 -8.80 2.73
N SER A 34 -11.90 -7.97 1.91
CA SER A 34 -11.44 -6.63 2.31
C SER A 34 -12.10 -5.48 1.52
N TYR A 35 -11.93 -5.43 0.19
CA TYR A 35 -12.34 -4.23 -0.58
C TYR A 35 -13.86 -4.04 -0.65
N LEU A 36 -14.65 -5.08 -0.93
CA LEU A 36 -16.11 -4.99 -0.96
C LEU A 36 -16.70 -4.71 0.43
N PRO A 37 -16.27 -5.39 1.52
CA PRO A 37 -16.74 -5.04 2.86
C PRO A 37 -16.36 -3.62 3.30
N LEU A 38 -15.16 -3.15 2.96
CA LEU A 38 -14.75 -1.78 3.25
C LEU A 38 -15.62 -0.77 2.50
N LEU A 39 -15.89 -1.01 1.21
CA LEU A 39 -16.80 -0.20 0.41
C LEU A 39 -18.21 -0.19 1.02
N GLU A 40 -18.74 -1.36 1.41
CA GLU A 40 -20.04 -1.52 2.08
C GLU A 40 -20.13 -0.63 3.33
N GLN A 41 -19.16 -0.73 4.24
CA GLN A 41 -19.17 0.03 5.48
C GLN A 41 -18.98 1.53 5.27
N LEU A 42 -18.14 1.96 4.32
CA LEU A 42 -17.98 3.37 4.01
C LEU A 42 -19.25 3.99 3.43
N GLN A 43 -19.95 3.26 2.56
CA GLN A 43 -21.27 3.68 2.04
C GLN A 43 -22.33 3.72 3.14
N GLU A 44 -22.35 2.72 4.02
CA GLU A 44 -23.29 2.65 5.16
C GLU A 44 -23.09 3.82 6.13
N LEU A 45 -21.85 4.16 6.47
CA LEU A 45 -21.52 5.27 7.36
C LEU A 45 -21.93 6.62 6.76
N ALA A 46 -21.77 6.78 5.45
CA ALA A 46 -22.12 8.00 4.72
C ALA A 46 -23.63 8.17 4.51
N ALA A 47 -24.40 7.08 4.50
CA ALA A 47 -25.83 7.11 4.23
C ALA A 47 -26.68 7.48 5.48
N PRO A 48 -27.88 8.08 5.30
CA PRO A 48 -28.85 8.24 6.37
C PRO A 48 -29.30 6.87 6.93
N PRO A 49 -29.59 6.76 8.24
CA PRO A 49 -29.59 7.82 9.26
C PRO A 49 -28.24 8.00 9.96
N HIS A 50 -27.16 7.37 9.49
CA HIS A 50 -25.88 7.38 10.20
C HIS A 50 -25.15 8.72 10.04
N ASP A 51 -25.13 9.29 8.84
CA ASP A 51 -24.49 10.57 8.48
C ASP A 51 -23.12 10.77 9.16
N THR A 52 -22.36 9.67 9.30
CA THR A 52 -21.11 9.61 10.07
C THR A 52 -19.95 9.81 9.11
N ARG A 53 -19.25 10.93 9.26
CA ARG A 53 -18.06 11.21 8.45
C ARG A 53 -16.93 10.25 8.82
N ALA A 54 -16.47 9.45 7.86
CA ALA A 54 -15.40 8.48 8.01
C ALA A 54 -14.22 8.76 7.04
N PRO A 55 -13.47 9.87 7.24
CA PRO A 55 -12.42 10.26 6.30
C PRO A 55 -11.23 9.32 6.39
N VAL A 56 -11.07 8.48 5.38
CA VAL A 56 -9.94 7.57 5.20
C VAL A 56 -8.99 8.14 4.14
N THR A 57 -7.67 8.00 4.35
CA THR A 57 -6.69 8.15 3.28
C THR A 57 -6.31 6.76 2.78
N ILE A 58 -6.71 6.38 1.57
CA ILE A 58 -6.48 5.03 1.02
C ILE A 58 -5.59 5.08 -0.22
N GLY A 59 -4.52 4.30 -0.25
CA GLY A 59 -3.66 4.18 -1.42
C GLY A 59 -4.00 2.93 -2.21
N PHE A 60 -4.29 3.07 -3.50
CA PHE A 60 -4.30 1.94 -4.42
C PHE A 60 -3.02 1.98 -5.25
N THR A 61 -2.22 0.92 -5.18
CA THR A 61 -1.08 0.83 -6.11
C THR A 61 -1.58 0.74 -7.55
N PRO A 62 -0.91 1.38 -8.52
CA PRO A 62 -1.35 1.40 -9.92
C PRO A 62 -1.52 -0.01 -10.51
N VAL A 63 -0.64 -0.95 -10.15
CA VAL A 63 -0.75 -2.37 -10.51
C VAL A 63 -2.03 -3.01 -9.97
N LEU A 64 -2.42 -2.75 -8.72
CA LEU A 64 -3.67 -3.26 -8.16
C LEU A 64 -4.88 -2.60 -8.82
N ALA A 65 -4.89 -1.28 -8.92
CA ALA A 65 -6.03 -0.53 -9.47
C ALA A 65 -6.33 -0.95 -10.92
N ASN A 66 -5.29 -1.18 -11.73
CA ASN A 66 -5.46 -1.69 -13.09
C ASN A 66 -6.05 -3.12 -13.12
N GLN A 67 -5.64 -3.99 -12.20
CA GLN A 67 -6.21 -5.34 -12.10
C GLN A 67 -7.68 -5.29 -11.69
N LEU A 68 -8.03 -4.49 -10.67
CA LEU A 68 -9.40 -4.34 -10.19
C LEU A 68 -10.34 -3.70 -11.23
N ALA A 69 -9.82 -2.84 -12.10
CA ALA A 69 -10.59 -2.23 -13.20
C ALA A 69 -10.67 -3.12 -14.45
N SER A 70 -10.01 -4.28 -14.46
CA SER A 70 -9.97 -5.17 -15.63
C SER A 70 -11.27 -5.95 -15.81
N PRO A 71 -11.84 -6.03 -17.03
CA PRO A 71 -12.96 -6.92 -17.32
C PRO A 71 -12.67 -8.39 -17.02
N ALA A 72 -11.40 -8.82 -17.12
CA ALA A 72 -11.00 -10.18 -16.77
C ALA A 72 -11.14 -10.43 -15.26
N PHE A 73 -10.80 -9.45 -14.41
CA PHE A 73 -11.03 -9.57 -12.96
C PHE A 73 -12.52 -9.67 -12.62
N ALA A 74 -13.37 -8.88 -13.28
CA ALA A 74 -14.81 -8.97 -13.04
C ALA A 74 -15.38 -10.36 -13.35
N GLN A 75 -14.89 -11.02 -14.41
CA GLN A 75 -15.26 -12.39 -14.75
C GLN A 75 -14.72 -13.41 -13.72
N GLU A 76 -13.45 -13.26 -13.31
CA GLU A 76 -12.83 -14.11 -12.30
C GLU A 76 -13.56 -14.02 -10.95
N LEU A 77 -13.94 -12.82 -10.51
CA LEU A 77 -14.65 -12.64 -9.24
C LEU A 77 -16.07 -13.19 -9.27
N GLU A 78 -16.81 -13.05 -10.38
CA GLU A 78 -18.14 -13.69 -10.54
C GLU A 78 -18.02 -15.22 -10.50
N ALA A 79 -17.02 -15.79 -11.18
CA ALA A 79 -16.75 -17.23 -11.13
C ALA A 79 -16.32 -17.68 -9.72
N PHE A 80 -15.59 -16.85 -8.99
CA PHE A 80 -15.21 -17.11 -7.60
C PHE A 80 -16.43 -17.09 -6.67
N PHE A 81 -17.38 -16.17 -6.86
CA PHE A 81 -18.67 -16.19 -6.16
C PHE A 81 -19.42 -17.50 -6.44
N ASP A 82 -19.54 -17.91 -7.70
CA ASP A 82 -20.23 -19.16 -8.07
C ASP A 82 -19.61 -20.38 -7.37
N GLN A 83 -18.27 -20.43 -7.31
CA GLN A 83 -17.53 -21.48 -6.61
C GLN A 83 -17.83 -21.48 -5.10
N ARG A 84 -17.75 -20.31 -4.43
CA ARG A 84 -17.99 -20.22 -2.97
C ARG A 84 -19.45 -20.47 -2.61
N GLU A 85 -20.39 -20.07 -3.44
CA GLU A 85 -21.81 -20.39 -3.27
C GLU A 85 -22.09 -21.88 -3.48
N ALA A 86 -21.42 -22.54 -4.44
CA ALA A 86 -21.50 -23.99 -4.62
C ALA A 86 -21.03 -24.73 -3.35
N VAL A 87 -19.90 -24.31 -2.79
CA VAL A 87 -19.40 -24.85 -1.51
C VAL A 87 -20.45 -24.72 -0.41
N CYS A 88 -21.12 -23.56 -0.30
CA CYS A 88 -22.18 -23.39 0.70
C CYS A 88 -23.39 -24.30 0.46
N ARG A 89 -23.73 -24.60 -0.81
CA ARG A 89 -24.83 -25.54 -1.14
C ARG A 89 -24.49 -27.00 -0.79
N GLU A 90 -23.23 -27.39 -0.93
CA GLU A 90 -22.76 -28.76 -0.68
C GLU A 90 -22.43 -29.01 0.80
N ALA A 91 -22.09 -27.96 1.55
CA ALA A 91 -21.67 -28.05 2.95
C ALA A 91 -22.66 -28.79 3.88
N PRO A 92 -23.99 -28.68 3.77
CA PRO A 92 -24.90 -29.39 4.67
C PRO A 92 -24.75 -30.91 4.63
N ALA A 93 -24.64 -31.49 3.42
CA ALA A 93 -24.43 -32.92 3.26
C ALA A 93 -23.05 -33.34 3.81
N ALA A 94 -22.02 -32.54 3.55
CA ALA A 94 -20.66 -32.81 4.02
C ALA A 94 -20.54 -32.72 5.56
N LEU A 95 -21.26 -31.80 6.21
CA LEU A 95 -21.29 -31.65 7.67
C LEU A 95 -22.10 -32.75 8.35
N ALA A 96 -23.21 -33.18 7.75
CA ALA A 96 -23.98 -34.31 8.24
C ALA A 96 -23.14 -35.60 8.26
N ALA A 97 -22.34 -35.84 7.21
CA ALA A 97 -21.47 -37.01 7.11
C ALA A 97 -20.35 -37.05 8.18
N THR A 98 -19.90 -35.89 8.67
CA THR A 98 -18.85 -35.80 9.70
C THR A 98 -19.40 -35.59 11.12
N GLY A 99 -20.73 -35.52 11.29
CA GLY A 99 -21.36 -35.26 12.59
C GLY A 99 -21.27 -33.79 13.04
N ASP A 100 -20.87 -32.87 12.16
CA ASP A 100 -20.64 -31.46 12.44
C ASP A 100 -21.88 -30.57 12.20
N ALA A 101 -23.09 -31.13 12.34
CA ALA A 101 -24.35 -30.44 12.03
C ALA A 101 -24.55 -29.13 12.84
N ALA A 102 -23.87 -29.00 13.99
CA ALA A 102 -23.86 -27.77 14.79
C ALA A 102 -23.25 -26.55 14.05
N LEU A 103 -22.47 -26.77 12.98
CA LEU A 103 -21.88 -25.69 12.16
C LEU A 103 -22.80 -25.19 11.04
N LEU A 104 -23.97 -25.82 10.81
CA LEU A 104 -24.90 -25.41 9.75
C LEU A 104 -25.30 -23.92 9.79
N PRO A 105 -25.56 -23.29 10.96
CA PRO A 105 -25.87 -21.86 11.01
C PRO A 105 -24.74 -20.97 10.46
N LEU A 106 -23.48 -21.42 10.53
CA LEU A 106 -22.35 -20.68 9.97
C LEU A 106 -22.27 -20.80 8.44
N VAL A 107 -22.77 -21.91 7.88
CA VAL A 107 -22.93 -22.03 6.42
C VAL A 107 -23.97 -21.01 5.93
N ASP A 108 -25.09 -20.86 6.64
CA ASP A 108 -26.10 -19.85 6.32
C ASP A 108 -25.55 -18.42 6.45
N TYR A 109 -24.71 -18.17 7.47
CA TYR A 109 -23.97 -16.91 7.60
C TYR A 109 -23.11 -16.61 6.37
N TRP A 110 -22.31 -17.57 5.90
CA TRP A 110 -21.47 -17.41 4.71
C TRP A 110 -22.31 -17.20 3.44
N LYS A 111 -23.37 -17.97 3.26
CA LYS A 111 -24.30 -17.82 2.13
C LYS A 111 -24.92 -16.43 2.09
N ALA A 112 -25.36 -15.92 3.24
CA ALA A 112 -25.92 -14.58 3.35
C ALA A 112 -24.88 -13.49 3.03
N ARG A 113 -23.65 -13.63 3.54
CA ARG A 113 -22.54 -12.71 3.25
C ARG A 113 -22.19 -12.71 1.76
N LEU A 114 -21.98 -13.88 1.14
CA LEU A 114 -21.65 -14.01 -0.27
C LEU A 114 -22.72 -13.37 -1.16
N SER A 115 -24.00 -13.68 -0.90
CA SER A 115 -25.11 -13.10 -1.65
C SER A 115 -25.17 -11.57 -1.54
N ARG A 116 -24.93 -11.04 -0.34
CA ARG A 116 -24.91 -9.59 -0.10
C ARG A 116 -23.76 -8.91 -0.84
N LEU A 117 -22.54 -9.42 -0.72
CA LEU A 117 -21.35 -8.85 -1.35
C LEU A 117 -21.38 -8.98 -2.89
N ARG A 118 -21.94 -10.07 -3.42
CA ARG A 118 -22.17 -10.24 -4.86
C ARG A 118 -23.15 -9.19 -5.39
N LYS A 119 -24.24 -8.94 -4.68
CA LYS A 119 -25.19 -7.87 -5.02
C LYS A 119 -24.54 -6.49 -4.97
N LEU A 120 -23.71 -6.21 -3.96
CA LEU A 120 -22.94 -4.97 -3.88
C LEU A 120 -22.03 -4.82 -5.10
N PHE A 121 -21.24 -5.85 -5.42
CA PHE A 121 -20.35 -5.85 -6.57
C PHE A 121 -21.10 -5.58 -7.89
N GLN A 122 -22.26 -6.23 -8.08
CA GLN A 122 -23.12 -6.01 -9.24
C GLN A 122 -23.73 -4.60 -9.25
N SER A 123 -24.10 -4.05 -8.10
CA SER A 123 -24.69 -2.70 -7.98
C SER A 123 -23.71 -1.56 -8.29
N VAL A 124 -22.40 -1.84 -8.23
CA VAL A 124 -21.35 -0.90 -8.61
C VAL A 124 -20.79 -1.20 -10.01
N ASP A 125 -21.60 -1.84 -10.86
CA ASP A 125 -21.27 -2.23 -12.24
C ASP A 125 -20.00 -3.09 -12.34
N ARG A 126 -19.71 -3.87 -11.29
CA ARG A 126 -18.51 -4.70 -11.17
C ARG A 126 -17.20 -3.90 -11.21
N ASP A 127 -17.26 -2.60 -10.93
CA ASP A 127 -16.08 -1.72 -10.91
C ASP A 127 -15.86 -1.14 -9.51
N ILE A 128 -15.02 -1.85 -8.73
CA ILE A 128 -14.63 -1.45 -7.37
C ILE A 128 -13.87 -0.12 -7.41
N VAL A 129 -13.03 0.10 -8.42
CA VAL A 129 -12.20 1.31 -8.56
C VAL A 129 -13.08 2.54 -8.77
N ALA A 130 -14.06 2.45 -9.66
CA ALA A 130 -15.04 3.50 -9.87
C ALA A 130 -15.91 3.74 -8.62
N ALA A 131 -16.22 2.71 -7.84
CA ALA A 131 -16.96 2.86 -6.59
C ALA A 131 -16.19 3.66 -5.53
N PHE A 132 -14.90 3.36 -5.31
CA PHE A 132 -14.04 4.17 -4.43
C PHE A 132 -13.82 5.58 -4.98
N ARG A 133 -13.70 5.73 -6.30
CA ARG A 133 -13.62 7.06 -6.95
C ARG A 133 -14.85 7.91 -6.61
N ARG A 134 -16.06 7.34 -6.67
CA ARG A 134 -17.29 8.08 -6.30
C ARG A 134 -17.24 8.57 -4.86
N LEU A 135 -16.82 7.73 -3.91
CA LEU A 135 -16.62 8.15 -2.51
C LEU A 135 -15.60 9.29 -2.36
N GLN A 136 -14.54 9.31 -3.18
CA GLN A 136 -13.60 10.43 -3.22
C GLN A 136 -14.24 11.69 -3.81
N ASP A 137 -14.97 11.55 -4.91
CA ASP A 137 -15.61 12.67 -5.61
C ASP A 137 -16.67 13.33 -4.71
N ASP A 138 -17.37 12.54 -3.88
CA ASP A 138 -18.34 12.99 -2.87
C ASP A 138 -17.67 13.53 -1.58
N GLY A 139 -16.34 13.46 -1.48
CA GLY A 139 -15.56 14.01 -0.36
C GLY A 139 -15.55 13.15 0.91
N HIS A 140 -15.94 11.87 0.81
CA HIS A 140 -15.94 10.93 1.94
C HIS A 140 -14.54 10.39 2.27
N LEU A 141 -13.65 10.26 1.27
CA LEU A 141 -12.29 9.75 1.45
C LEU A 141 -11.30 10.46 0.53
N GLU A 142 -10.01 10.18 0.72
CA GLU A 142 -8.92 10.57 -0.15
C GLU A 142 -8.24 9.34 -0.72
N ILE A 143 -8.05 9.28 -2.05
CA ILE A 143 -7.26 8.25 -2.71
C ILE A 143 -5.87 8.80 -3.03
N ILE A 144 -4.82 8.07 -2.64
CA ILE A 144 -3.43 8.44 -2.92
C ILE A 144 -2.79 7.48 -3.94
N GLY A 145 -1.70 7.93 -4.57
CA GLY A 145 -0.94 7.13 -5.53
C GLY A 145 0.19 6.33 -4.88
N SER A 146 0.93 5.61 -5.71
CA SER A 146 2.17 4.91 -5.36
C SER A 146 3.02 4.73 -6.62
N ALA A 147 4.18 4.08 -6.50
CA ALA A 147 4.97 3.58 -7.62
C ALA A 147 4.17 2.54 -8.44
N ALA A 148 4.33 2.54 -9.76
CA ALA A 148 3.59 1.71 -10.72
C ALA A 148 3.35 0.26 -10.27
N THR A 149 4.42 -0.44 -9.93
CA THR A 149 4.40 -1.86 -9.54
C THR A 149 4.92 -2.06 -8.12
N HIS A 150 4.82 -1.02 -7.29
CA HIS A 150 5.36 -1.04 -5.93
C HIS A 150 6.85 -1.39 -5.87
N GLY A 151 7.64 -0.93 -6.86
CA GLY A 151 9.07 -1.21 -6.90
C GLY A 151 9.84 -0.59 -5.73
N TYR A 152 10.85 -1.29 -5.21
CA TYR A 152 11.61 -0.84 -4.03
C TYR A 152 12.58 0.32 -4.37
N LEU A 153 12.03 1.54 -4.43
CA LEU A 153 12.66 2.73 -5.02
C LEU A 153 14.09 3.03 -4.52
N PRO A 154 14.44 2.89 -3.22
CA PRO A 154 15.79 3.14 -2.74
C PRO A 154 16.88 2.29 -3.41
N LEU A 155 16.54 1.09 -3.88
CA LEU A 155 17.50 0.13 -4.44
C LEU A 155 17.53 0.08 -5.98
N LEU A 156 16.59 0.72 -6.67
CA LEU A 156 16.62 0.84 -8.15
C LEU A 156 17.83 1.64 -8.61
N ALA A 157 18.60 1.13 -9.56
CA ALA A 157 19.92 1.70 -9.85
C ALA A 157 19.89 3.01 -10.63
N ARG A 158 18.88 3.21 -11.47
CA ARG A 158 18.75 4.39 -12.34
C ARG A 158 17.72 5.36 -11.76
N ASP A 159 18.05 6.65 -11.78
CA ASP A 159 17.10 7.70 -11.40
C ASP A 159 15.90 7.71 -12.37
N GLU A 160 16.14 7.39 -13.64
CA GLU A 160 15.12 7.22 -14.67
C GLU A 160 14.14 6.08 -14.34
N SER A 161 14.61 4.98 -13.74
CA SER A 161 13.73 3.89 -13.28
C SER A 161 12.82 4.31 -12.12
N VAL A 162 13.36 5.09 -11.16
CA VAL A 162 12.56 5.66 -10.06
C VAL A 162 11.53 6.64 -10.61
N GLN A 163 11.92 7.49 -11.57
CA GLN A 163 11.00 8.43 -12.20
C GLN A 163 9.92 7.71 -12.99
N LEU A 164 10.25 6.68 -13.79
CA LEU A 164 9.26 5.91 -14.55
C LEU A 164 8.20 5.29 -13.63
N GLN A 165 8.63 4.68 -12.51
CA GLN A 165 7.72 4.15 -11.49
C GLN A 165 6.72 5.20 -10.99
N LEU A 166 7.20 6.41 -10.68
CA LEU A 166 6.36 7.48 -10.14
C LEU A 166 5.49 8.15 -11.22
N THR A 167 6.02 8.34 -12.42
CA THR A 167 5.32 8.97 -13.56
C THR A 167 4.18 8.08 -14.05
N VAL A 168 4.42 6.78 -14.21
CA VAL A 168 3.35 5.80 -14.50
C VAL A 168 2.35 5.76 -13.36
N GLY A 169 2.81 5.80 -12.10
CA GLY A 169 1.90 5.77 -10.97
C GLY A 169 0.96 6.98 -10.91
N ARG A 170 1.47 8.18 -11.21
CA ARG A 170 0.66 9.38 -11.34
C ARG A 170 -0.30 9.30 -12.53
N SER A 171 0.18 8.91 -13.71
CA SER A 171 -0.64 8.90 -14.92
C SER A 171 -1.79 7.90 -14.82
N GLU A 172 -1.54 6.71 -14.26
CA GLU A 172 -2.55 5.68 -14.06
C GLU A 172 -3.54 6.05 -12.96
N HIS A 173 -3.08 6.70 -11.88
CA HIS A 173 -3.99 7.26 -10.88
C HIS A 173 -4.93 8.30 -11.52
N ARG A 174 -4.41 9.20 -12.37
CA ARG A 174 -5.24 10.16 -13.11
C ARG A 174 -6.24 9.49 -14.04
N ARG A 175 -5.80 8.46 -14.77
CA ARG A 175 -6.65 7.72 -15.72
C ARG A 175 -7.82 7.01 -15.01
N LEU A 176 -7.56 6.39 -13.87
CA LEU A 176 -8.56 5.58 -13.14
C LEU A 176 -9.43 6.43 -12.20
N PHE A 177 -8.84 7.37 -11.47
CA PHE A 177 -9.53 8.18 -10.45
C PHE A 177 -9.88 9.60 -10.90
N GLY A 178 -9.48 10.01 -12.11
CA GLY A 178 -9.91 11.26 -12.75
C GLY A 178 -9.17 12.54 -12.32
N ARG A 179 -8.16 12.45 -11.44
CA ARG A 179 -7.37 13.59 -10.94
C ARG A 179 -5.95 13.16 -10.58
N ASP A 180 -5.03 14.09 -10.39
CA ASP A 180 -3.69 13.74 -9.90
C ASP A 180 -3.69 13.36 -8.42
N PRO A 181 -2.89 12.36 -8.01
CA PRO A 181 -2.71 12.04 -6.60
C PRO A 181 -1.94 13.15 -5.89
N VAL A 182 -2.42 13.55 -4.71
CA VAL A 182 -1.71 14.50 -3.85
C VAL A 182 -0.67 13.77 -3.00
N GLY A 183 -1.06 12.65 -2.39
CA GLY A 183 -0.18 11.79 -1.60
C GLY A 183 0.45 10.66 -2.39
N CYS A 184 1.59 10.18 -1.92
CA CYS A 184 2.23 8.94 -2.36
C CYS A 184 2.39 7.98 -1.19
N TRP A 185 1.87 6.78 -1.31
CA TRP A 185 2.37 5.66 -0.51
C TRP A 185 3.71 5.21 -1.10
N LEU A 186 4.80 5.48 -0.41
CA LEU A 186 6.11 4.96 -0.83
C LEU A 186 6.12 3.45 -0.63
N PRO A 187 6.58 2.66 -1.63
CA PRO A 187 6.70 1.23 -1.45
C PRO A 187 7.47 0.90 -0.19
N GLU A 188 6.81 0.20 0.73
CA GLU A 188 7.37 -0.21 2.02
C GLU A 188 7.78 0.93 2.96
N CYS A 189 7.21 2.12 2.76
CA CYS A 189 7.71 3.37 3.34
C CYS A 189 9.23 3.53 3.16
N ALA A 190 9.80 2.91 2.11
CA ALA A 190 11.23 2.82 1.91
C ALA A 190 11.76 4.13 1.38
N TYR A 191 12.71 4.71 2.09
CA TYR A 191 13.21 6.04 1.86
C TYR A 191 14.73 6.06 1.87
N ARG A 192 15.30 6.85 0.95
CA ARG A 192 16.72 7.18 0.90
C ARG A 192 16.86 8.70 0.72
N PRO A 193 17.58 9.41 1.61
CA PRO A 193 17.88 10.82 1.40
C PRO A 193 18.89 11.00 0.26
N ARG A 194 19.10 12.24 -0.17
CA ARG A 194 20.17 12.56 -1.12
C ARG A 194 21.53 12.03 -0.65
N ALA A 195 22.24 11.34 -1.56
CA ALA A 195 23.58 10.80 -1.32
C ALA A 195 24.49 11.11 -2.52
N GLY A 196 25.41 12.05 -2.34
CA GLY A 196 26.29 12.52 -3.42
C GLY A 196 25.49 13.08 -4.61
N LYS A 197 25.72 12.52 -5.81
CA LYS A 197 25.00 12.90 -7.04
C LYS A 197 23.61 12.28 -7.16
N ARG A 198 23.32 11.21 -6.40
CA ARG A 198 22.03 10.51 -6.47
C ARG A 198 20.97 11.31 -5.73
N ARG A 199 19.86 11.60 -6.40
CA ARG A 199 18.74 12.37 -5.84
C ARG A 199 18.11 11.63 -4.65
N GLY A 200 17.56 12.39 -3.70
CA GLY A 200 16.73 11.82 -2.63
C GLY A 200 15.38 11.38 -3.19
N ILE A 201 14.71 10.46 -2.51
CA ILE A 201 13.36 10.01 -2.91
C ILE A 201 12.37 11.20 -2.89
N GLU A 202 12.51 12.13 -1.94
CA GLU A 202 11.75 13.37 -1.85
C GLU A 202 11.88 14.26 -3.09
N ASP A 203 13.06 14.27 -3.72
CA ASP A 203 13.29 15.05 -4.95
C ASP A 203 12.55 14.44 -6.15
N HIS A 204 12.49 13.10 -6.20
CA HIS A 204 11.77 12.36 -7.23
C HIS A 204 10.25 12.51 -7.06
N LEU A 205 9.76 12.42 -5.82
CA LEU A 205 8.35 12.70 -5.48
C LEU A 205 7.93 14.12 -5.88
N ALA A 206 8.75 15.12 -5.54
CA ALA A 206 8.48 16.51 -5.88
C ALA A 206 8.39 16.74 -7.40
N ALA A 207 9.31 16.13 -8.17
CA ALA A 207 9.30 16.20 -9.62
C ALA A 207 8.03 15.56 -10.21
N ALA A 208 7.67 14.36 -9.73
CA ALA A 208 6.44 13.68 -10.14
C ALA A 208 5.17 14.47 -9.75
N GLY A 209 5.23 15.32 -8.72
CA GLY A 209 4.13 16.20 -8.32
C GLY A 209 3.40 15.80 -7.04
N PHE A 210 3.88 14.76 -6.36
CA PHE A 210 3.40 14.39 -5.03
C PHE A 210 3.77 15.45 -4.00
N ARG A 211 2.90 15.64 -3.02
CA ARG A 211 3.05 16.66 -1.96
C ARG A 211 3.33 16.06 -0.59
N TYR A 212 3.01 14.80 -0.37
CA TYR A 212 3.35 14.11 0.87
C TYR A 212 3.48 12.60 0.71
N PHE A 213 4.07 11.97 1.72
CA PHE A 213 4.14 10.51 1.88
C PHE A 213 4.15 10.13 3.37
N PHE A 214 4.17 8.83 3.66
CA PHE A 214 4.25 8.28 5.02
C PHE A 214 5.64 7.71 5.33
N THR A 215 6.10 7.86 6.57
CA THR A 215 7.38 7.31 7.04
C THR A 215 7.23 6.66 8.42
N ASP A 216 8.18 5.82 8.80
CA ASP A 216 8.19 5.19 10.11
C ASP A 216 8.81 6.11 11.19
N ALA A 217 8.39 5.94 12.43
CA ALA A 217 8.81 6.77 13.56
C ALA A 217 10.33 6.78 13.77
N HIS A 218 11.01 5.66 13.52
CA HIS A 218 12.45 5.58 13.73
C HIS A 218 13.26 6.38 12.68
N LEU A 219 12.79 6.48 11.43
CA LEU A 219 13.40 7.34 10.39
C LEU A 219 13.31 8.82 10.79
N ALA A 220 12.15 9.24 11.28
CA ALA A 220 11.95 10.61 11.75
C ALA A 220 12.77 10.91 13.02
N ARG A 221 12.82 9.97 13.96
CA ARG A 221 13.60 10.09 15.20
C ARG A 221 15.10 10.14 14.94
N ALA A 222 15.61 9.36 13.99
CA ALA A 222 17.02 9.36 13.58
C ALA A 222 17.38 10.52 12.63
N GLY A 223 16.37 11.15 12.01
CA GLY A 223 16.55 12.26 11.06
C GLY A 223 17.23 13.49 11.66
N THR A 224 17.78 14.36 10.80
CA THR A 224 18.50 15.58 11.21
C THR A 224 17.72 16.83 10.78
N PRO A 225 17.69 17.93 11.56
CA PRO A 225 16.99 19.14 11.15
C PRO A 225 17.48 19.67 9.79
N LEU A 226 16.56 20.07 8.91
CA LEU A 226 16.92 20.84 7.72
C LEU A 226 17.23 22.27 8.16
N GLY A 227 18.51 22.59 8.36
CA GLY A 227 18.94 23.89 8.84
C GLY A 227 18.52 25.04 7.90
N MET A 228 18.12 26.18 8.48
CA MET A 228 17.89 27.45 7.75
C MET A 228 19.19 28.05 7.19
N TYR A 229 20.36 27.53 7.60
CA TYR A 229 21.71 28.01 7.28
C TYR A 229 22.55 26.99 6.48
N ALA A 230 21.93 26.02 5.81
CA ALA A 230 22.65 25.01 5.03
C ALA A 230 23.12 25.49 3.64
N GLU A 231 23.09 26.80 3.38
CA GLU A 231 23.62 27.42 2.16
C GLU A 231 24.64 28.52 2.53
N ILE A 232 25.83 28.10 2.97
CA ILE A 232 27.05 28.89 2.75
C ILE A 232 27.82 28.17 1.64
N PRO A 233 28.05 28.82 0.48
CA PRO A 233 28.85 28.22 -0.59
C PRO A 233 30.23 27.80 -0.07
N LEU A 234 30.66 26.59 -0.42
CA LEU A 234 32.06 26.17 -0.30
C LEU A 234 32.92 27.13 -1.14
N GLY A 235 33.47 28.17 -0.50
CA GLY A 235 34.28 29.17 -1.18
C GLY A 235 34.64 30.46 -0.43
N ALA A 236 34.29 30.61 0.87
CA ALA A 236 34.80 31.72 1.68
C ALA A 236 35.78 31.18 2.72
N GLU A 237 37.08 31.44 2.51
CA GLU A 237 38.13 31.14 3.48
C GLU A 237 37.98 31.99 4.76
N ARG A 238 38.27 31.31 5.88
CA ARG A 238 38.52 31.72 7.28
C ARG A 238 38.61 33.22 7.62
N PHE A 239 38.00 33.60 8.75
CA PHE A 239 38.68 34.34 9.82
C PHE A 239 38.07 34.01 11.20
N ASP A 240 38.93 33.73 12.17
CA ASP A 240 38.65 33.32 13.55
C ASP A 240 38.02 34.44 14.40
N ALA A 241 37.17 34.08 15.37
CA ALA A 241 37.16 34.72 16.69
C ALA A 241 36.31 33.89 17.68
N GLU A 242 36.96 33.54 18.78
CA GLU A 242 36.37 32.96 19.99
C GLU A 242 35.07 33.67 20.39
N ARG A 243 33.99 32.89 20.51
CA ARG A 243 32.90 33.18 21.43
C ARG A 243 32.60 31.93 22.23
N HIS A 244 33.22 31.86 23.41
CA HIS A 244 32.61 31.21 24.55
C HIS A 244 31.28 31.93 24.83
N ASP A 245 30.16 31.26 24.59
CA ASP A 245 28.97 31.54 25.38
C ASP A 245 28.08 30.30 25.54
N ALA A 246 27.73 30.08 26.79
CA ALA A 246 26.78 29.17 27.41
C ALA A 246 26.52 27.77 26.78
N SER A 247 26.75 26.76 27.60
CA SER A 247 26.23 25.39 27.46
C SER A 247 24.70 25.35 27.36
N SER A 248 24.16 25.60 26.17
CA SER A 248 22.78 25.24 25.87
C SER A 248 22.71 23.71 25.75
N LYS A 249 22.22 23.03 26.79
CA LYS A 249 21.73 21.64 26.67
C LYS A 249 20.93 21.53 25.38
N PRO A 250 21.23 20.61 24.46
CA PRO A 250 20.56 20.64 23.18
C PRO A 250 19.09 20.27 23.41
N ALA A 251 18.20 21.18 23.01
CA ALA A 251 16.77 20.96 22.80
C ALA A 251 16.47 19.87 21.74
N ALA A 252 17.42 18.97 21.46
CA ALA A 252 17.42 17.99 20.38
C ALA A 252 16.39 16.87 20.57
N ALA A 253 15.96 16.57 21.81
CA ALA A 253 14.94 15.56 22.07
C ALA A 253 13.50 16.06 21.82
N ALA A 254 13.27 17.38 21.88
CA ALA A 254 11.93 17.97 21.74
C ALA A 254 11.49 18.16 20.27
N VAL A 255 12.36 17.89 19.29
CA VAL A 255 12.15 18.26 17.87
C VAL A 255 11.59 17.11 17.01
N ARG A 256 11.55 15.87 17.50
CA ARG A 256 11.27 14.68 16.67
C ARG A 256 10.12 13.82 17.20
N SER A 257 8.94 14.40 17.26
CA SER A 257 7.69 13.72 17.63
C SER A 257 7.04 13.01 16.42
N PRO A 258 6.46 11.79 16.56
CA PRO A 258 5.64 11.20 15.50
C PRO A 258 4.31 11.96 15.31
N TYR A 259 3.97 12.87 16.23
CA TYR A 259 2.68 13.53 16.29
C TYR A 259 2.59 14.85 15.50
N GLN A 260 3.45 15.04 14.51
CA GLN A 260 3.47 16.23 13.64
C GLN A 260 3.94 15.86 12.22
N ALA A 261 3.52 16.65 11.23
CA ALA A 261 4.07 16.57 9.88
C ALA A 261 5.41 17.31 9.77
N TYR A 262 6.32 16.79 8.94
CA TYR A 262 7.60 17.44 8.64
C TYR A 262 7.71 17.78 7.16
N ARG A 263 8.35 18.90 6.84
CA ARG A 263 8.80 19.20 5.48
C ARG A 263 10.14 18.50 5.24
N VAL A 264 10.26 17.72 4.16
CA VAL A 264 11.49 16.97 3.86
C VAL A 264 12.32 17.58 2.72
N THR A 265 11.73 18.51 1.97
CA THR A 265 12.43 19.27 0.94
C THR A 265 13.01 20.58 1.51
N PRO A 266 14.07 21.13 0.89
CA PRO A 266 14.58 22.45 1.24
C PRO A 266 13.50 23.55 1.13
N PRO A 267 13.54 24.61 1.95
CA PRO A 267 12.56 25.71 1.89
C PRO A 267 12.46 26.40 0.52
N ARG A 268 13.56 26.40 -0.25
CA ARG A 268 13.66 26.99 -1.59
C ARG A 268 13.28 26.02 -2.73
N ALA A 269 12.87 24.79 -2.42
CA ALA A 269 12.48 23.83 -3.44
C ALA A 269 11.24 24.33 -4.19
N LYS A 270 11.23 24.17 -5.52
CA LYS A 270 10.09 24.57 -6.38
C LYS A 270 8.76 23.94 -5.94
N ARG A 271 8.83 22.74 -5.37
CA ARG A 271 7.69 22.02 -4.77
C ARG A 271 8.12 21.49 -3.41
N SER A 272 7.28 21.73 -2.40
CA SER A 272 7.50 21.23 -1.05
C SER A 272 6.88 19.85 -0.89
N VAL A 273 7.62 18.90 -0.32
CA VAL A 273 7.11 17.58 0.07
C VAL A 273 7.11 17.45 1.58
N ALA A 274 5.98 16.99 2.12
CA ALA A 274 5.80 16.68 3.52
C ALA A 274 5.91 15.18 3.80
N THR A 275 6.17 14.81 5.05
CA THR A 275 6.05 13.44 5.52
C THR A 275 5.19 13.40 6.78
N LEU A 276 4.33 12.39 6.85
CA LEU A 276 3.50 12.03 7.98
C LEU A 276 4.09 10.79 8.64
N VAL A 277 4.23 10.82 9.96
CA VAL A 277 4.97 9.79 10.70
C VAL A 277 4.00 8.81 11.34
N ARG A 278 4.21 7.51 11.07
CA ARG A 278 3.49 6.41 11.73
C ARG A 278 3.56 6.55 13.24
N ASP A 279 2.42 6.49 13.91
CA ASP A 279 2.35 6.44 15.37
C ASP A 279 2.62 5.01 15.89
N PRO A 280 3.68 4.79 16.69
CA PRO A 280 3.97 3.47 17.23
C PRO A 280 2.87 2.92 18.13
N ARG A 281 2.18 3.77 18.91
CA ARG A 281 1.21 3.30 19.91
C ARG A 281 -0.03 2.68 19.26
N SER A 282 -0.68 3.43 18.37
CA SER A 282 -1.86 2.96 17.64
C SER A 282 -1.51 1.80 16.70
N SER A 283 -0.36 1.83 16.03
CA SER A 283 0.09 0.72 15.19
C SER A 283 0.32 -0.57 15.98
N MET A 284 1.03 -0.52 17.11
CA MET A 284 1.28 -1.72 17.93
C MET A 284 -0.01 -2.33 18.47
N GLN A 285 -0.99 -1.51 18.82
CA GLN A 285 -2.26 -1.96 19.37
C GLN A 285 -3.09 -2.79 18.37
N VAL A 286 -2.84 -2.63 17.07
CA VAL A 286 -3.49 -3.44 16.03
C VAL A 286 -2.56 -4.56 15.52
N TRP A 287 -1.30 -4.26 15.23
CA TRP A 287 -0.38 -5.20 14.58
C TRP A 287 0.39 -6.14 15.52
N SER A 288 0.36 -5.91 16.83
CA SER A 288 1.08 -6.79 17.76
C SER A 288 0.53 -8.22 17.68
N ARG A 289 1.38 -9.19 17.36
CA ARG A 289 1.01 -10.61 17.35
C ARG A 289 0.46 -11.10 18.69
N HIS A 290 0.96 -10.53 19.79
CA HIS A 290 0.66 -11.01 21.15
C HIS A 290 -0.40 -10.16 21.87
N GLN A 291 -0.53 -8.88 21.52
CA GLN A 291 -1.38 -7.92 22.24
C GLN A 291 -2.35 -7.17 21.32
N GLY A 292 -2.27 -7.41 20.00
CA GLY A 292 -3.11 -6.75 19.02
C GLY A 292 -4.51 -7.35 18.99
N TYR A 293 -5.49 -6.52 18.63
CA TYR A 293 -6.88 -6.94 18.54
C TYR A 293 -7.12 -8.19 17.68
N PRO A 294 -6.47 -8.39 16.51
CA PRO A 294 -6.73 -9.56 15.65
C PRO A 294 -6.56 -10.93 16.31
N GLY A 295 -5.80 -11.02 17.41
CA GLY A 295 -5.61 -12.26 18.17
C GLY A 295 -6.70 -12.59 19.19
N ASP A 296 -7.76 -11.79 19.29
CA ASP A 296 -8.84 -12.03 20.26
C ASP A 296 -9.56 -13.36 19.98
N GLU A 297 -9.87 -14.09 21.05
CA GLU A 297 -10.42 -15.42 20.97
C GLU A 297 -11.77 -15.52 20.25
N TRP A 298 -12.53 -14.42 20.11
CA TRP A 298 -13.84 -14.40 19.46
C TRP A 298 -13.77 -14.18 17.96
N TYR A 299 -12.65 -13.70 17.42
CA TYR A 299 -12.50 -13.42 16.00
C TYR A 299 -12.35 -14.67 15.16
N LEU A 300 -12.71 -14.57 13.88
CA LEU A 300 -12.64 -15.68 12.93
C LEU A 300 -11.19 -16.17 12.79
N GLU A 301 -10.99 -17.48 12.92
CA GLU A 301 -9.68 -18.11 12.72
C GLU A 301 -9.34 -18.16 11.23
N PHE A 302 -8.26 -17.48 10.86
CA PHE A 302 -7.81 -17.40 9.47
C PHE A 302 -7.32 -18.75 8.92
N HIS A 303 -6.58 -19.52 9.73
CA HIS A 303 -5.84 -20.69 9.27
C HIS A 303 -6.68 -21.96 9.21
N LYS A 304 -7.78 -22.03 9.96
CA LYS A 304 -8.64 -23.21 10.03
C LYS A 304 -9.74 -23.16 8.97
N ILE A 305 -9.49 -23.89 7.89
CA ILE A 305 -10.42 -24.04 6.77
C ILE A 305 -11.03 -25.44 6.74
N ARG A 306 -12.33 -25.54 6.43
CA ARG A 306 -13.02 -26.82 6.26
C ARG A 306 -12.72 -27.38 4.87
N TRP A 307 -12.26 -28.62 4.80
CA TRP A 307 -12.12 -29.36 3.54
C TRP A 307 -13.24 -30.38 3.34
N PRO A 308 -13.80 -30.56 2.13
CA PRO A 308 -13.62 -29.73 0.93
C PRO A 308 -14.32 -28.36 1.04
N GLY A 309 -13.91 -27.42 0.20
CA GLY A 309 -14.62 -26.15 -0.04
C GLY A 309 -14.05 -24.91 0.65
N GLY A 310 -13.24 -25.05 1.70
CA GLY A 310 -12.44 -23.97 2.26
C GLY A 310 -13.23 -22.94 3.09
N LEU A 311 -14.41 -23.29 3.64
CA LEU A 311 -15.14 -22.39 4.55
C LEU A 311 -14.39 -22.23 5.88
N LYS A 312 -14.30 -20.98 6.37
CA LYS A 312 -13.76 -20.64 7.69
C LYS A 312 -14.91 -20.67 8.70
N LEU A 313 -14.94 -21.66 9.61
CA LEU A 313 -16.09 -21.90 10.51
C LEU A 313 -15.72 -21.82 12.01
N TRP A 314 -14.50 -21.42 12.33
CA TRP A 314 -13.97 -21.45 13.69
C TRP A 314 -13.45 -20.08 14.11
N ARG A 315 -13.40 -19.87 15.42
CA ARG A 315 -12.79 -18.68 16.03
C ARG A 315 -11.37 -18.97 16.53
N VAL A 316 -10.58 -17.93 16.70
CA VAL A 316 -9.20 -17.98 17.20
C VAL A 316 -9.12 -18.78 18.50
N THR A 317 -10.12 -18.66 19.40
CA THR A 317 -10.25 -19.42 20.67
C THR A 317 -9.15 -19.15 21.71
N GLY A 318 -7.92 -18.92 21.28
CA GLY A 318 -6.76 -18.58 22.08
C GLY A 318 -5.48 -18.71 21.24
N PRO A 319 -4.39 -18.02 21.65
CA PRO A 319 -3.15 -17.92 20.86
C PRO A 319 -2.42 -19.27 20.71
N ASP A 320 -2.52 -20.16 21.70
CA ASP A 320 -1.81 -21.44 21.74
C ASP A 320 -2.77 -22.65 21.66
N VAL A 321 -4.00 -22.42 21.17
CA VAL A 321 -4.99 -23.48 20.97
C VAL A 321 -4.70 -24.18 19.65
N ASP A 322 -4.57 -25.51 19.68
CA ASP A 322 -4.41 -26.33 18.48
C ASP A 322 -5.59 -26.16 17.50
N LEU A 323 -5.33 -26.32 16.20
CA LEU A 323 -6.36 -26.21 15.17
C LEU A 323 -7.53 -27.17 15.42
N GLY A 324 -7.29 -28.39 15.88
CA GLY A 324 -8.34 -29.35 16.24
C GLY A 324 -9.26 -28.85 17.36
N ALA A 325 -8.72 -28.09 18.31
CA ALA A 325 -9.42 -27.61 19.50
C ALA A 325 -10.10 -26.23 19.34
N LYS A 326 -9.94 -25.57 18.19
CA LYS A 326 -10.63 -24.30 17.87
C LYS A 326 -12.15 -24.49 17.94
N ARG A 327 -12.83 -23.55 18.60
CA ARG A 327 -14.28 -23.57 18.80
C ARG A 327 -15.03 -22.98 17.59
N PRO A 328 -16.32 -23.32 17.39
CA PRO A 328 -17.14 -22.70 16.37
C PRO A 328 -17.14 -21.17 16.48
N TYR A 329 -17.15 -20.51 15.33
CA TYR A 329 -17.26 -19.06 15.24
C TYR A 329 -18.63 -18.56 15.70
N ASP A 330 -18.67 -17.38 16.32
CA ASP A 330 -19.92 -16.68 16.68
C ASP A 330 -19.87 -15.26 16.11
N PRO A 331 -20.56 -14.99 14.98
CA PRO A 331 -20.53 -13.69 14.33
C PRO A 331 -21.05 -12.55 15.22
N ALA A 332 -22.01 -12.82 16.11
CA ALA A 332 -22.59 -11.78 16.96
C ALA A 332 -21.62 -11.38 18.08
N ALA A 333 -21.00 -12.37 18.73
CA ALA A 333 -19.99 -12.13 19.75
C ALA A 333 -18.75 -11.43 19.17
N ALA A 334 -18.29 -11.85 17.99
CA ALA A 334 -17.16 -11.24 17.30
C ALA A 334 -17.43 -9.77 16.94
N ARG A 335 -18.63 -9.45 16.44
CA ARG A 335 -19.05 -8.05 16.20
C ARG A 335 -19.09 -7.23 17.49
N GLY A 336 -19.59 -7.80 18.58
CA GLY A 336 -19.57 -7.16 19.90
C GLY A 336 -18.14 -6.81 20.33
N ARG A 337 -17.21 -7.75 20.17
CA ARG A 337 -15.78 -7.53 20.45
C ARG A 337 -15.13 -6.46 19.57
N ALA A 338 -15.47 -6.41 18.28
CA ALA A 338 -15.03 -5.32 17.41
C ALA A 338 -15.46 -3.94 17.93
N GLY A 339 -16.68 -3.83 18.48
CA GLY A 339 -17.15 -2.62 19.16
C GLY A 339 -16.35 -2.27 20.42
N ASP A 340 -16.08 -3.26 21.28
CA ASP A 340 -15.26 -3.07 22.49
C ASP A 340 -13.84 -2.58 22.14
N HIS A 341 -13.21 -3.21 21.15
CA HIS A 341 -11.89 -2.81 20.68
C HIS A 341 -11.88 -1.43 20.02
N ALA A 342 -12.91 -1.08 19.25
CA ALA A 342 -13.05 0.25 18.67
C ALA A 342 -13.14 1.35 19.75
N ARG A 343 -13.89 1.09 20.82
CA ARG A 343 -13.98 1.98 21.98
C ARG A 343 -12.63 2.13 22.67
N HIS A 344 -11.91 1.03 22.90
CA HIS A 344 -10.57 1.08 23.47
C HIS A 344 -9.61 1.88 22.57
N PHE A 345 -9.64 1.67 21.25
CA PHE A 345 -8.81 2.40 20.31
C PHE A 345 -9.11 3.90 20.29
N ALA A 346 -10.38 4.29 20.32
CA ALA A 346 -10.77 5.71 20.42
C ALA A 346 -10.29 6.36 21.73
N HIS A 347 -10.33 5.64 22.86
CA HIS A 347 -9.74 6.09 24.11
C HIS A 347 -8.22 6.24 24.02
N LEU A 348 -7.52 5.27 23.42
CA LEU A 348 -6.08 5.35 23.18
C LEU A 348 -5.71 6.61 22.37
N LEU A 349 -6.45 6.92 21.31
CA LEU A 349 -6.26 8.16 20.54
C LEU A 349 -6.47 9.40 21.41
N ALA A 350 -7.53 9.42 22.22
CA ALA A 350 -7.81 10.52 23.13
C ALA A 350 -6.72 10.73 24.20
N GLU A 351 -6.12 9.64 24.71
CA GLU A 351 -4.96 9.69 25.61
C GLU A 351 -3.73 10.28 24.91
N ILE A 352 -3.44 9.86 23.67
CA ILE A 352 -2.35 10.42 22.87
C ILE A 352 -2.56 11.92 22.70
N ALA A 353 -3.78 12.37 22.39
CA ALA A 353 -4.09 13.79 22.26
C ALA A 353 -4.07 14.58 23.57
N ALA A 354 -4.28 13.91 24.72
CA ALA A 354 -4.21 14.54 26.03
C ALA A 354 -2.76 14.70 26.53
N ALA A 355 -1.84 13.86 26.06
CA ALA A 355 -0.44 13.87 26.49
C ALA A 355 0.23 15.24 26.24
N PRO A 356 1.16 15.68 27.10
CA PRO A 356 1.90 16.91 26.89
C PRO A 356 2.65 16.88 25.55
N ALA A 357 2.38 17.84 24.66
CA ALA A 357 3.12 17.97 23.41
C ALA A 357 4.59 18.31 23.71
N ALA A 358 5.52 17.41 23.37
CA ALA A 358 6.94 17.74 23.32
C ALA A 358 7.12 18.88 22.31
N GLY A 359 7.35 20.11 22.79
CA GLY A 359 7.56 21.30 21.94
C GLY A 359 6.42 22.33 21.88
N GLY A 360 5.38 22.24 22.71
CA GLY A 360 4.50 23.39 23.02
C GLY A 360 3.38 23.74 22.03
N ALA A 361 3.29 23.11 20.85
CA ALA A 361 2.21 23.40 19.89
C ALA A 361 1.11 22.31 19.91
N LYS A 362 0.19 22.37 20.89
CA LYS A 362 -0.96 21.44 20.98
C LYS A 362 -1.97 21.57 19.82
N ALA A 363 -1.98 22.68 19.10
CA ALA A 363 -3.04 23.02 18.14
C ALA A 363 -2.88 22.42 16.72
N ALA A 364 -1.74 21.81 16.40
CA ALA A 364 -1.42 21.30 15.05
C ALA A 364 -0.96 19.82 15.03
N GLY A 365 -1.24 19.06 16.09
CA GLY A 365 -0.80 17.67 16.20
C GLY A 365 -1.64 16.71 15.35
N VAL A 366 -1.03 15.62 14.89
CA VAL A 366 -1.67 14.53 14.13
C VAL A 366 -1.24 13.17 14.64
N VAL A 367 -2.17 12.23 14.78
CA VAL A 367 -1.86 10.80 14.95
C VAL A 367 -2.12 10.11 13.62
N VAL A 368 -1.13 9.41 13.09
CA VAL A 368 -1.23 8.72 11.81
C VAL A 368 -1.15 7.23 12.07
N ALA A 369 -2.19 6.49 11.71
CA ALA A 369 -2.27 5.05 11.84
C ALA A 369 -2.30 4.41 10.45
N PRO A 370 -1.11 4.12 9.86
CA PRO A 370 -1.00 3.43 8.58
C PRO A 370 -1.09 1.91 8.75
N PHE A 371 -1.82 1.25 7.86
CA PHE A 371 -2.01 -0.20 7.85
C PHE A 371 -2.18 -0.73 6.42
N ASP A 372 -1.84 -2.00 6.19
CA ASP A 372 -2.26 -2.70 4.98
C ASP A 372 -3.78 -2.88 5.00
N THR A 373 -4.42 -2.66 3.85
CA THR A 373 -5.89 -2.71 3.74
C THR A 373 -6.40 -4.12 3.99
N GLU A 374 -5.69 -5.12 3.45
CA GLU A 374 -6.03 -6.54 3.60
C GLU A 374 -5.94 -7.03 5.05
N LEU A 375 -5.32 -6.28 5.95
CA LEU A 375 -5.46 -6.55 7.38
C LEU A 375 -6.93 -6.55 7.78
N PHE A 376 -7.70 -5.57 7.29
CA PHE A 376 -9.10 -5.41 7.64
C PHE A 376 -9.97 -6.22 6.68
N GLY A 377 -10.52 -7.31 7.20
CA GLY A 377 -11.46 -8.19 6.52
C GLY A 377 -10.85 -9.50 6.02
N HIS A 378 -9.62 -9.48 5.49
CA HIS A 378 -8.98 -10.72 5.03
C HIS A 378 -8.19 -11.42 6.14
N TRP A 379 -7.14 -10.78 6.69
CA TRP A 379 -6.35 -11.36 7.79
C TRP A 379 -7.06 -11.28 9.14
N TRP A 380 -7.67 -10.12 9.43
CA TRP A 380 -8.55 -9.91 10.57
C TRP A 380 -9.97 -9.66 10.07
N PHE A 381 -10.79 -10.70 10.11
CA PHE A 381 -12.10 -10.71 9.45
C PHE A 381 -13.06 -9.61 9.90
N GLU A 382 -13.09 -9.32 11.20
CA GLU A 382 -13.91 -8.27 11.81
C GLU A 382 -13.25 -6.88 11.72
N GLY A 383 -12.09 -6.76 11.09
CA GLY A 383 -11.34 -5.53 11.04
C GLY A 383 -12.11 -4.38 10.38
N VAL A 384 -12.93 -4.66 9.36
CA VAL A 384 -13.76 -3.64 8.73
C VAL A 384 -14.89 -3.18 9.65
N ASP A 385 -15.51 -4.11 10.40
CA ASP A 385 -16.52 -3.77 11.42
C ASP A 385 -15.90 -2.90 12.53
N PHE A 386 -14.67 -3.22 12.94
CA PHE A 386 -13.90 -2.41 13.88
C PHE A 386 -13.66 -0.99 13.34
N LEU A 387 -13.22 -0.82 12.09
CA LEU A 387 -12.99 0.50 11.51
C LEU A 387 -14.28 1.34 11.52
N ALA A 388 -15.40 0.75 11.14
CA ALA A 388 -16.70 1.43 11.16
C ALA A 388 -17.11 1.83 12.59
N ALA A 389 -16.89 0.93 13.55
CA ALA A 389 -17.12 1.21 14.97
C ALA A 389 -16.19 2.31 15.51
N VAL A 390 -14.91 2.38 15.09
CA VAL A 390 -13.99 3.45 15.49
C VAL A 390 -14.54 4.81 15.06
N TYR A 391 -14.97 4.98 13.81
CA TYR A 391 -15.55 6.25 13.35
C TYR A 391 -16.83 6.62 14.11
N ARG A 392 -17.66 5.63 14.44
CA ARG A 392 -18.85 5.84 15.29
C ARG A 392 -18.47 6.27 16.70
N GLU A 393 -17.43 5.68 17.31
CA GLU A 393 -16.98 6.02 18.67
C GLU A 393 -16.27 7.38 18.73
N LEU A 394 -15.53 7.77 17.69
CA LEU A 394 -14.79 9.04 17.65
C LEU A 394 -15.68 10.28 17.86
N ARG A 395 -16.98 10.22 17.56
CA ARG A 395 -17.93 11.32 17.83
C ARG A 395 -18.06 11.68 19.31
N TYR A 396 -17.72 10.75 20.21
CA TYR A 396 -17.73 10.94 21.65
C TYR A 396 -16.39 11.46 22.20
N HIS A 397 -15.37 11.63 21.35
CA HIS A 397 -14.04 12.09 21.72
C HIS A 397 -13.74 13.46 21.07
N PRO A 398 -14.24 14.59 21.60
CA PRO A 398 -14.15 15.91 20.96
C PRO A 398 -12.72 16.46 20.84
N ARG A 399 -11.73 15.80 21.45
CA ARG A 399 -10.30 16.14 21.32
C ARG A 399 -9.68 15.58 20.03
N ILE A 400 -10.35 14.64 19.38
CA ILE A 400 -9.90 13.97 18.16
C ILE A 400 -10.79 14.38 17.00
N ARG A 401 -10.15 14.78 15.90
CA ARG A 401 -10.83 15.09 14.64
C ARG A 401 -10.31 14.15 13.58
N ALA A 402 -11.13 13.23 13.10
CA ALA A 402 -10.77 12.41 11.96
C ALA A 402 -10.72 13.28 10.69
N VAL A 403 -9.63 13.16 9.92
CA VAL A 403 -9.40 13.90 8.67
C VAL A 403 -8.60 13.05 7.70
N THR A 404 -8.65 13.39 6.41
CA THR A 404 -7.68 12.83 5.44
C THR A 404 -6.31 13.48 5.61
N ALA A 405 -5.26 12.86 5.08
CA ALA A 405 -3.91 13.39 5.16
C ALA A 405 -3.77 14.76 4.46
N SER A 406 -4.39 14.95 3.29
CA SER A 406 -4.39 16.26 2.63
C SER A 406 -5.14 17.31 3.43
N GLN A 407 -6.26 16.96 4.08
CA GLN A 407 -6.99 17.89 4.94
C GLN A 407 -6.13 18.35 6.12
N HIS A 408 -5.45 17.41 6.79
CA HIS A 408 -4.51 17.76 7.86
C HIS A 408 -3.42 18.72 7.37
N LEU A 409 -2.78 18.42 6.23
CA LEU A 409 -1.68 19.23 5.70
C LEU A 409 -2.13 20.61 5.17
N ALA A 410 -3.38 20.72 4.71
CA ALA A 410 -3.97 21.99 4.32
C ALA A 410 -4.27 22.88 5.53
N ASP A 411 -4.86 22.31 6.58
CA ASP A 411 -5.18 23.01 7.83
C ASP A 411 -3.91 23.35 8.65
N HIS A 412 -2.91 22.47 8.58
CA HIS A 412 -1.70 22.53 9.39
C HIS A 412 -0.43 22.29 8.56
N PRO A 413 -0.01 23.24 7.70
CA PRO A 413 1.21 23.10 6.91
C PRO A 413 2.46 22.85 7.78
N PRO A 414 3.37 21.95 7.38
CA PRO A 414 4.52 21.56 8.19
C PRO A 414 5.51 22.72 8.37
N ARG A 415 5.71 23.12 9.62
CA ARG A 415 6.64 24.21 9.98
C ARG A 415 8.08 23.73 10.15
N VAL A 416 8.25 22.49 10.62
CA VAL A 416 9.56 21.90 10.90
C VAL A 416 10.11 21.21 9.67
N GLY A 417 11.34 21.55 9.29
CA GLY A 417 12.08 20.86 8.24
C GLY A 417 12.92 19.71 8.83
N LEU A 418 12.83 18.52 8.24
CA LEU A 418 13.56 17.33 8.69
C LEU A 418 14.15 16.56 7.50
N ARG A 419 15.45 16.27 7.55
CA ARG A 419 16.11 15.31 6.67
C ARG A 419 15.98 13.95 7.33
N LEU A 420 15.09 13.11 6.80
CA LEU A 420 14.88 11.76 7.31
C LEU A 420 16.14 10.91 7.18
N ALA A 421 16.29 9.94 8.09
CA ALA A 421 17.25 8.86 7.92
C ALA A 421 16.78 7.91 6.80
N GLU A 422 17.72 7.16 6.23
CA GLU A 422 17.44 6.07 5.30
C GLU A 422 16.82 4.88 6.05
N GLY A 423 15.89 4.16 5.41
CA GLY A 423 15.27 2.98 6.00
C GLY A 423 13.92 2.62 5.37
N SER A 424 13.15 1.77 6.04
CA SER A 424 11.80 1.34 5.63
C SER A 424 10.94 1.05 6.86
N TRP A 425 9.66 0.73 6.67
CA TRP A 425 8.80 0.25 7.77
C TRP A 425 8.90 -1.27 8.02
N GLY A 426 9.76 -1.97 7.28
CA GLY A 426 9.92 -3.42 7.33
C GLY A 426 10.70 -3.90 8.56
N VAL A 427 11.03 -5.19 8.58
CA VAL A 427 11.86 -5.79 9.64
C VAL A 427 13.19 -5.03 9.76
N ASN A 428 13.61 -4.78 11.01
CA ASN A 428 14.79 -3.97 11.39
C ASN A 428 14.72 -2.47 11.03
N GLY A 429 13.70 -2.02 10.30
CA GLY A 429 13.59 -0.62 9.88
C GLY A 429 14.53 -0.22 8.74
N ASP A 430 15.17 -1.18 8.07
CA ASP A 430 16.18 -0.95 7.04
C ASP A 430 15.82 -1.67 5.72
N HIS A 431 16.81 -1.96 4.90
CA HIS A 431 16.64 -2.62 3.60
C HIS A 431 16.81 -4.14 3.64
N THR A 432 17.10 -4.73 4.82
CA THR A 432 17.49 -6.15 4.94
C THR A 432 16.40 -7.12 4.48
N MET A 433 15.14 -6.72 4.50
CA MET A 433 14.05 -7.54 3.98
C MET A 433 14.09 -7.72 2.45
N TRP A 434 14.61 -6.74 1.72
CA TRP A 434 14.70 -6.76 0.24
C TRP A 434 16.14 -6.95 -0.26
N LEU A 435 17.13 -6.70 0.59
CA LEU A 435 18.56 -6.88 0.30
C LEU A 435 19.21 -7.75 1.39
N ASN A 436 19.28 -9.05 1.11
CA ASN A 436 19.93 -10.06 1.94
C ASN A 436 20.49 -11.20 1.07
N ASP A 437 21.13 -12.18 1.68
CA ASP A 437 21.78 -13.29 0.96
C ASP A 437 20.83 -14.09 0.04
N ARG A 438 19.54 -14.19 0.39
CA ARG A 438 18.53 -14.91 -0.43
C ARG A 438 18.03 -14.12 -1.63
N THR A 439 18.12 -12.80 -1.57
CA THR A 439 17.57 -11.88 -2.60
C THR A 439 18.65 -11.14 -3.38
N ALA A 440 19.90 -11.19 -2.92
CA ALA A 440 21.05 -10.51 -3.50
C ALA A 440 21.23 -10.80 -5.00
N TRP A 441 20.89 -12.01 -5.45
CA TRP A 441 21.00 -12.43 -6.85
C TRP A 441 20.05 -11.68 -7.80
N THR A 442 18.92 -11.13 -7.30
CA THR A 442 17.95 -10.39 -8.12
C THR A 442 18.49 -9.03 -8.57
N TRP A 443 19.26 -8.35 -7.71
CA TRP A 443 19.66 -6.97 -7.92
C TRP A 443 20.67 -6.78 -9.07
N PRO A 444 21.77 -7.54 -9.20
CA PRO A 444 22.68 -7.40 -10.34
C PRO A 444 21.98 -7.55 -11.69
N ARG A 445 21.02 -8.47 -11.78
CA ARG A 445 20.22 -8.70 -12.99
C ARG A 445 19.34 -7.50 -13.31
N LEU A 446 18.58 -7.00 -12.32
CA LEU A 446 17.78 -5.77 -12.47
C LEU A 446 18.64 -4.58 -12.90
N ARG A 447 19.80 -4.37 -12.28
CA ARG A 447 20.70 -3.26 -12.63
C ARG A 447 21.18 -3.33 -14.09
N ALA A 448 21.53 -4.52 -14.57
CA ALA A 448 21.93 -4.72 -15.95
C ALA A 448 20.77 -4.44 -16.92
N LEU A 449 19.58 -4.95 -16.60
CA LEU A 449 18.37 -4.76 -17.39
C LEU A 449 17.94 -3.28 -17.45
N GLU A 450 17.93 -2.57 -16.32
CA GLU A 450 17.67 -1.13 -16.26
C GLU A 450 18.64 -0.36 -17.17
N GLY A 451 19.93 -0.67 -17.10
CA GLY A 451 20.95 -0.04 -17.93
C GLY A 451 20.73 -0.28 -19.43
N ALA A 452 20.39 -1.52 -19.80
CA ALA A 452 20.14 -1.89 -21.19
C ALA A 452 18.87 -1.23 -21.74
N PHE A 453 17.79 -1.20 -20.97
CA PHE A 453 16.53 -0.55 -21.35
C PHE A 453 16.74 0.94 -21.61
N TRP A 454 17.31 1.68 -20.64
CA TRP A 454 17.49 3.13 -20.78
C TRP A 454 18.51 3.50 -21.86
N LYS A 455 19.46 2.62 -22.19
CA LYS A 455 20.36 2.80 -23.34
C LYS A 455 19.62 2.68 -24.68
N ALA A 456 18.65 1.76 -24.78
CA ALA A 456 17.89 1.51 -26.01
C ALA A 456 16.72 2.50 -26.21
N ALA A 457 16.13 3.00 -25.12
CA ALA A 457 14.89 3.75 -25.13
C ALA A 457 14.87 4.99 -26.05
N PRO A 458 15.92 5.86 -26.12
CA PRO A 458 15.87 7.07 -26.94
C PRO A 458 15.69 6.77 -28.44
N ALA A 459 16.49 5.84 -28.98
CA ALA A 459 16.42 5.45 -30.39
C ALA A 459 15.11 4.71 -30.71
N ALA A 460 14.67 3.84 -29.79
CA ALA A 460 13.41 3.11 -29.93
C ALA A 460 12.19 4.05 -29.92
N LEU A 461 12.18 5.07 -29.06
CA LEU A 461 11.09 6.04 -28.98
C LEU A 461 10.96 6.88 -30.27
N ALA A 462 12.09 7.24 -30.86
CA ALA A 462 12.15 7.98 -32.13
C ALA A 462 11.68 7.16 -33.33
N SER A 463 11.67 5.83 -33.25
CA SER A 463 11.28 4.93 -34.34
C SER A 463 9.84 4.41 -34.15
N PRO A 464 8.85 4.83 -34.97
CA PRO A 464 7.46 4.41 -34.81
C PRO A 464 7.25 2.89 -34.78
N GLY A 465 8.02 2.13 -35.56
CA GLY A 465 7.94 0.67 -35.60
C GLY A 465 8.44 -0.01 -34.33
N ALA A 466 9.33 0.63 -33.56
CA ALA A 466 9.88 0.08 -32.33
C ALA A 466 9.05 0.42 -31.08
N ARG A 467 8.11 1.37 -31.19
CA ARG A 467 7.30 1.85 -30.06
C ARG A 467 6.49 0.76 -29.34
N PRO A 468 5.82 -0.19 -30.04
CA PRO A 468 5.11 -1.27 -29.35
C PRO A 468 6.06 -2.15 -28.53
N VAL A 469 7.25 -2.43 -29.07
CA VAL A 469 8.28 -3.22 -28.39
C VAL A 469 8.83 -2.48 -27.17
N LEU A 470 9.08 -1.17 -27.30
CA LEU A 470 9.50 -0.32 -26.19
C LEU A 470 8.45 -0.23 -25.08
N ALA A 471 7.17 -0.10 -25.45
CA ALA A 471 6.07 -0.06 -24.48
C ALA A 471 5.99 -1.37 -23.69
N GLN A 472 6.02 -2.53 -24.37
CA GLN A 472 6.01 -3.81 -23.65
C GLN A 472 7.28 -4.03 -22.83
N ALA A 473 8.46 -3.63 -23.33
CA ALA A 473 9.71 -3.72 -22.58
C ALA A 473 9.65 -2.90 -21.28
N ALA A 474 9.02 -1.73 -21.32
CA ALA A 474 8.81 -0.90 -20.13
C ALA A 474 7.88 -1.58 -19.11
N ARG A 475 6.80 -2.25 -19.56
CA ARG A 475 5.90 -3.01 -18.68
C ARG A 475 6.62 -4.16 -18.00
N GLU A 476 7.37 -4.96 -18.76
CA GLU A 476 8.13 -6.08 -18.18
C GLU A 476 9.22 -5.60 -17.22
N LEU A 477 9.91 -4.50 -17.53
CA LEU A 477 10.86 -3.88 -16.60
C LEU A 477 10.18 -3.46 -15.30
N LEU A 478 9.03 -2.77 -15.36
CA LEU A 478 8.28 -2.37 -14.18
C LEU A 478 7.84 -3.60 -13.38
N LEU A 479 7.32 -4.64 -14.02
CA LEU A 479 6.90 -5.88 -13.36
C LEU A 479 8.06 -6.61 -12.69
N ALA A 480 9.24 -6.65 -13.32
CA ALA A 480 10.45 -7.22 -12.73
C ALA A 480 10.94 -6.44 -11.49
N GLN A 481 10.67 -5.13 -11.43
CA GLN A 481 11.08 -4.25 -10.33
C GLN A 481 10.20 -4.33 -9.07
N ALA A 482 9.07 -5.04 -9.10
CA ALA A 482 8.14 -5.12 -7.97
C ALA A 482 8.84 -5.65 -6.70
N SER A 483 8.64 -4.98 -5.55
CA SER A 483 9.27 -5.37 -4.28
C SER A 483 8.76 -6.71 -3.73
N ASP A 484 7.57 -7.13 -4.17
CA ASP A 484 6.90 -8.36 -3.79
C ASP A 484 7.77 -9.59 -3.97
N TRP A 485 8.60 -9.63 -5.03
CA TRP A 485 9.43 -10.78 -5.34
C TRP A 485 10.46 -11.03 -4.25
N GLN A 486 11.23 -10.00 -3.87
CA GLN A 486 12.21 -10.10 -2.80
C GLN A 486 11.52 -10.30 -1.45
N PHE A 487 10.35 -9.69 -1.22
CA PHE A 487 9.58 -9.88 0.00
C PHE A 487 9.14 -11.33 0.20
N MET A 488 8.56 -11.96 -0.83
CA MET A 488 8.10 -13.36 -0.77
C MET A 488 9.26 -14.36 -0.64
N ILE A 489 10.41 -14.08 -1.27
CA ILE A 489 11.63 -14.89 -1.10
C ILE A 489 12.14 -14.79 0.36
N SER A 490 12.18 -13.58 0.92
CA SER A 490 12.67 -13.34 2.28
C SER A 490 11.73 -13.85 3.36
N THR A 491 10.41 -13.73 3.21
CA THR A 491 9.45 -14.31 4.17
C THR A 491 9.42 -15.83 4.12
N GLY A 492 9.78 -16.43 2.98
CA GLY A 492 9.63 -17.86 2.74
C GLY A 492 8.17 -18.28 2.52
N ALA A 493 7.26 -17.32 2.27
CA ALA A 493 5.84 -17.61 2.07
C ALA A 493 5.60 -18.47 0.81
N VAL A 494 6.09 -18.00 -0.34
CA VAL A 494 6.00 -18.71 -1.64
C VAL A 494 7.24 -18.45 -2.53
N PRO A 495 8.45 -18.76 -2.05
CA PRO A 495 9.70 -18.37 -2.70
C PRO A 495 9.78 -18.86 -4.17
N ASP A 496 9.40 -20.10 -4.42
CA ASP A 496 9.39 -20.70 -5.77
C ASP A 496 8.51 -19.93 -6.77
N TYR A 497 7.36 -19.44 -6.33
CA TYR A 497 6.47 -18.62 -7.17
C TYR A 497 7.15 -17.28 -7.49
N ALA A 498 7.66 -16.60 -6.46
CA ALA A 498 8.32 -15.31 -6.60
C ALA A 498 9.56 -15.37 -7.50
N GLU A 499 10.40 -16.39 -7.33
CA GLU A 499 11.57 -16.59 -8.18
C GLU A 499 11.20 -16.80 -9.65
N ARG A 500 10.19 -17.63 -9.93
CA ARG A 500 9.72 -17.87 -11.30
C ARG A 500 9.17 -16.60 -11.94
N ARG A 501 8.36 -15.84 -11.20
CA ARG A 501 7.78 -14.56 -11.67
C ARG A 501 8.85 -13.52 -11.98
N PHE A 502 9.80 -13.34 -11.07
CA PHE A 502 10.92 -12.43 -11.28
C PHE A 502 11.76 -12.83 -12.51
N LYS A 503 12.12 -14.11 -12.63
CA LYS A 503 12.90 -14.63 -13.77
C LYS A 503 12.16 -14.42 -15.08
N LEU A 504 10.86 -14.75 -15.13
CA LEU A 504 10.01 -14.59 -16.31
C LEU A 504 10.00 -13.15 -16.83
N HIS A 505 9.70 -12.17 -15.97
CA HIS A 505 9.65 -10.76 -16.38
C HIS A 505 11.04 -10.24 -16.79
N CYS A 506 12.12 -10.70 -16.16
CA CYS A 506 13.47 -10.36 -16.62
C CYS A 506 13.77 -10.97 -18.00
N ASP A 507 13.48 -12.26 -18.20
CA ASP A 507 13.72 -12.96 -19.48
C ASP A 507 12.98 -12.26 -20.63
N ASP A 508 11.70 -11.92 -20.42
CA ASP A 508 10.88 -11.26 -21.44
C ASP A 508 11.30 -9.81 -21.70
N ALA A 509 11.65 -9.05 -20.67
CA ALA A 509 12.24 -7.71 -20.83
C ALA A 509 13.57 -7.76 -21.59
N GLU A 510 14.46 -8.70 -21.25
CA GLU A 510 15.76 -8.87 -21.91
C GLU A 510 15.60 -9.20 -23.40
N ARG A 511 14.65 -10.08 -23.75
CA ARG A 511 14.32 -10.41 -25.15
C ARG A 511 13.80 -9.21 -25.93
N LEU A 512 12.91 -8.41 -25.34
CA LEU A 512 12.38 -7.20 -25.97
C LEU A 512 13.47 -6.13 -26.14
N VAL A 513 14.30 -5.91 -25.12
CA VAL A 513 15.43 -4.96 -25.20
C VAL A 513 16.45 -5.40 -26.26
N ALA A 514 16.75 -6.69 -26.36
CA ALA A 514 17.62 -7.22 -27.41
C ALA A 514 17.05 -6.98 -28.83
N ALA A 515 15.73 -7.11 -29.00
CA ALA A 515 15.05 -6.81 -30.26
C ALA A 515 15.17 -5.31 -30.62
N LEU A 516 15.07 -4.41 -29.62
CA LEU A 516 15.27 -2.98 -29.82
C LEU A 516 16.70 -2.64 -30.27
N THR A 517 17.72 -3.28 -29.70
CA THR A 517 19.13 -2.97 -29.98
C THR A 517 19.66 -3.55 -31.29
N SER A 518 19.15 -4.71 -31.71
CA SER A 518 19.63 -5.41 -32.91
C SER A 518 18.99 -4.90 -34.21
N GLY A 519 18.12 -3.89 -34.15
CA GLY A 519 17.33 -3.45 -35.30
C GLY A 519 16.28 -4.47 -35.75
N SER A 520 16.13 -5.59 -35.03
CA SER A 520 15.09 -6.61 -35.25
C SER A 520 13.76 -6.26 -34.58
N ALA A 521 13.60 -5.01 -34.13
CA ALA A 521 12.35 -4.36 -33.77
C ALA A 521 11.30 -4.31 -34.90
N GLY A 522 11.61 -4.88 -36.08
CA GLY A 522 10.62 -5.26 -37.10
C GLY A 522 9.70 -6.41 -36.65
N GLY A 523 9.20 -7.20 -37.61
CA GLY A 523 8.08 -8.13 -37.39
C GLY A 523 8.22 -9.11 -36.22
N GLY A 524 9.43 -9.62 -35.93
CA GLY A 524 9.66 -10.56 -34.83
C GLY A 524 9.52 -9.94 -33.43
N GLY A 525 10.10 -8.75 -33.22
CA GLY A 525 9.97 -8.04 -31.94
C GLY A 525 8.53 -7.57 -31.68
N VAL A 526 7.85 -7.07 -32.71
CA VAL A 526 6.44 -6.64 -32.61
C VAL A 526 5.52 -7.82 -32.30
N ALA A 527 5.73 -8.98 -32.93
CA ALA A 527 4.97 -10.19 -32.63
C ALA A 527 5.15 -10.65 -31.18
N LEU A 528 6.39 -10.64 -30.67
CA LEU A 528 6.67 -10.94 -29.26
C LEU A 528 5.98 -9.94 -28.32
N ALA A 529 6.05 -8.64 -28.62
CA ALA A 529 5.39 -7.62 -27.82
C ALA A 529 3.87 -7.83 -27.75
N ALA A 530 3.23 -8.13 -28.88
CA ALA A 530 1.79 -8.41 -28.94
C ALA A 530 1.39 -9.69 -28.21
N GLU A 531 2.25 -10.72 -28.23
CA GLU A 531 2.03 -11.94 -27.44
C GLU A 531 2.04 -11.64 -25.95
N LEU A 532 3.08 -10.94 -25.48
CA LEU A 532 3.28 -10.59 -24.08
C LEU A 532 2.22 -9.61 -23.57
N GLU A 533 1.78 -8.66 -24.40
CA GLU A 533 0.73 -7.70 -24.03
C GLU A 533 -0.61 -8.38 -23.67
N ARG A 534 -0.91 -9.57 -24.22
CA ARG A 534 -2.09 -10.34 -23.81
C ARG A 534 -1.98 -10.89 -22.40
N ARG A 535 -0.76 -11.17 -21.93
CA ARG A 535 -0.46 -11.67 -20.58
C ARG A 535 -0.28 -10.50 -19.60
N ASP A 536 0.54 -9.52 -20.00
CA ASP A 536 1.07 -8.41 -19.21
C ASP A 536 0.66 -7.04 -19.78
N GLY A 537 -0.64 -6.88 -20.06
CA GLY A 537 -1.23 -5.69 -20.66
C GLY A 537 -1.55 -4.54 -19.71
N LEU A 538 -0.72 -4.30 -18.69
CA LEU A 538 -0.88 -3.16 -17.78
C LEU A 538 -0.40 -1.84 -18.40
N PHE A 539 -0.86 -0.72 -17.86
CA PHE A 539 -0.33 0.63 -18.17
C PHE A 539 -0.39 0.95 -19.68
N PRO A 540 -1.60 1.17 -20.23
CA PRO A 540 -1.78 1.39 -21.66
C PRO A 540 -0.96 2.58 -22.20
N ASN A 541 -0.73 3.61 -21.38
CA ASN A 541 0.00 4.83 -21.75
C ASN A 541 1.45 4.86 -21.25
N VAL A 542 2.07 3.70 -20.98
CA VAL A 542 3.44 3.62 -20.45
C VAL A 542 4.47 4.35 -21.32
N LEU A 543 4.26 4.40 -22.64
CA LEU A 543 5.18 5.06 -23.57
C LEU A 543 5.26 6.58 -23.34
N ASP A 544 4.15 7.22 -22.97
CA ASP A 544 4.12 8.65 -22.64
C ASP A 544 4.97 8.93 -21.40
N ALA A 545 4.93 8.03 -20.41
CA ALA A 545 5.77 8.13 -19.22
C ALA A 545 7.26 7.94 -19.54
N VAL A 546 7.61 7.01 -20.45
CA VAL A 546 9.00 6.86 -20.92
C VAL A 546 9.46 8.13 -21.64
N ALA A 547 8.61 8.74 -22.47
CA ALA A 547 8.91 9.98 -23.16
C ALA A 547 9.12 11.16 -22.19
N GLU A 548 8.29 11.26 -21.15
CA GLU A 548 8.45 12.28 -20.09
C GLU A 548 9.79 12.11 -19.36
N VAL A 549 10.15 10.89 -18.97
CA VAL A 549 11.43 10.62 -18.27
C VAL A 549 12.66 10.92 -19.14
N LEU A 550 12.58 10.73 -20.46
CA LEU A 550 13.68 11.05 -21.38
C LEU A 550 13.75 12.55 -21.75
N GLY A 551 12.68 13.30 -21.50
CA GLY A 551 12.59 14.74 -21.77
C GLY A 551 12.99 15.63 -20.59
N ASP A 552 13.02 15.07 -19.38
CA ASP A 552 13.51 15.67 -18.13
C ASP A 552 15.04 15.57 -18.00
#